data_AF-A0A498FZ91-F1
#
_entry.id   AF-A0A498FZ91-F1
#
_cell.length_a   1.000
_cell.length_b   1.000
_cell.length_c   1.000
_cell.angle_alpha   90.00
_cell.angle_beta   90.00
_cell.angle_gamma   90.00
#
_symmetry.space_group_name_H-M   'P 1'
#
loop_
_entity.id
_entity.type
_entity.pdbx_description
1 polymer ?
#
loop_
_entity_poly.entity_id
_entity_poly.type
_entity_poly.pdbx_seq_one_letter_code
_entity_poly.pdbx_strand_id
1 'polypeptide(L)'
;RTGQLAGYNDGTVENSHVTGEVTGTYRVGGIVGRNDGTVRRSYAIGEPTRGSDWFGGLVGFNQGTVNRSFAARAVDGGGGSTSAGGLVGVSTGTIADSYATGTVTASWYAGGVLGSFQADPGGTVQRSYATGSLSIDDETQGIGGLVGGSAVEPTTVEQAYWDVGTTNEDSVSTGDGWEPITFTDVSGFGATADTAPAPEMQGASAET
;
A
#
# COMPACT_ATOMS: atom_id res chain seq x y z
N ARG A 1 -13.63 10.83 3.00
CA ARG A 1 -12.39 11.15 2.27
C ARG A 1 -11.59 12.09 3.15
N THR A 2 -10.45 11.65 3.66
CA THR A 2 -9.68 12.40 4.65
C THR A 2 -8.20 12.33 4.30
N GLY A 3 -7.52 13.47 4.30
CA GLY A 3 -6.08 13.58 4.16
C GLY A 3 -5.60 14.88 4.76
N GLN A 4 -4.37 14.92 5.29
CA GLN A 4 -3.86 16.11 5.99
C GLN A 4 -3.64 17.29 5.04
N LEU A 5 -3.31 17.02 3.77
CA LEU A 5 -3.19 18.06 2.76
C LEU A 5 -4.50 18.26 2.00
N ALA A 6 -5.14 17.15 1.57
CA ALA A 6 -6.39 17.21 0.84
C ALA A 6 -7.28 15.98 1.07
N GLY A 7 -8.59 16.20 1.23
CA GLY A 7 -9.56 15.12 1.12
C GLY A 7 -9.68 14.57 -0.31
N TYR A 8 -9.53 15.43 -1.31
CA TYR A 8 -9.66 15.11 -2.73
C TYR A 8 -8.62 15.85 -3.55
N ASN A 9 -7.90 15.16 -4.43
CA ASN A 9 -6.96 15.73 -5.38
C ASN A 9 -7.37 15.40 -6.81
N ASP A 10 -7.65 16.42 -7.62
CA ASP A 10 -7.86 16.34 -9.08
C ASP A 10 -6.75 17.10 -9.84
N GLY A 11 -5.72 17.54 -9.12
CA GLY A 11 -4.59 18.29 -9.65
C GLY A 11 -3.28 17.59 -9.35
N THR A 12 -2.27 18.38 -8.97
CA THR A 12 -0.95 17.86 -8.64
C THR A 12 -0.62 18.17 -7.17
N VAL A 13 -0.30 17.12 -6.43
CA VAL A 13 0.40 17.19 -5.15
C VAL A 13 1.84 16.76 -5.37
N GLU A 14 2.78 17.65 -5.08
CA GLU A 14 4.20 17.39 -5.32
C GLU A 14 5.10 17.98 -4.27
N ASN A 15 6.19 17.26 -3.94
CA ASN A 15 7.19 17.69 -2.98
C ASN A 15 6.55 18.03 -1.61
N SER A 16 5.52 17.26 -1.25
CA SER A 16 4.72 17.47 -0.05
C SER A 16 5.00 16.38 0.97
N HIS A 17 4.93 16.74 2.24
CA HIS A 17 4.98 15.76 3.31
C HIS A 17 4.10 16.11 4.50
N VAL A 18 3.79 15.09 5.29
CA VAL A 18 2.93 15.18 6.46
C VAL A 18 3.48 14.31 7.58
N THR A 19 3.24 14.71 8.83
CA THR A 19 3.76 14.03 10.03
C THR A 19 2.72 13.76 11.12
N GLY A 20 1.55 14.40 11.04
CA GLY A 20 0.51 14.34 12.08
C GLY A 20 -0.41 13.14 11.93
N GLU A 21 -1.20 12.85 12.96
CA GLU A 21 -2.20 11.79 12.92
C GLU A 21 -3.29 12.14 11.90
N VAL A 22 -3.81 11.13 11.19
CA VAL A 22 -5.03 11.30 10.41
C VAL A 22 -6.00 10.19 10.78
N THR A 23 -7.22 10.57 11.14
CA THR A 23 -8.29 9.63 11.49
C THR A 23 -9.50 9.93 10.62
N GLY A 24 -10.07 8.89 10.00
CA GLY A 24 -11.29 9.02 9.21
C GLY A 24 -11.99 7.69 8.97
N THR A 25 -13.20 7.74 8.44
CA THR A 25 -14.00 6.52 8.22
C THR A 25 -13.80 5.93 6.82
N TYR A 26 -13.76 6.78 5.79
CA TYR A 26 -13.78 6.34 4.39
C TYR A 26 -12.73 7.08 3.56
N ARG A 27 -11.90 6.33 2.81
CA ARG A 27 -10.86 6.86 1.91
C ARG A 27 -9.90 7.79 2.67
N VAL A 28 -9.09 7.20 3.54
CA VAL A 28 -8.17 7.91 4.43
C VAL A 28 -6.74 7.72 3.96
N GLY A 29 -6.06 8.80 3.62
CA GLY A 29 -4.63 8.78 3.31
C GLY A 29 -3.88 9.77 4.17
N GLY A 30 -2.58 9.57 4.37
CA GLY A 30 -1.78 10.55 5.07
C GLY A 30 -1.81 11.92 4.40
N ILE A 31 -1.53 11.96 3.10
CA ILE A 31 -1.56 13.21 2.33
C ILE A 31 -2.93 13.43 1.71
N VAL A 32 -3.44 12.43 0.98
CA VAL A 32 -4.66 12.56 0.17
C VAL A 32 -5.68 11.47 0.49
N GLY A 33 -6.93 11.85 0.77
CA GLY A 33 -8.00 10.86 0.94
C GLY A 33 -8.35 10.13 -0.36
N ARG A 34 -8.66 10.88 -1.43
CA ARG A 34 -8.86 10.37 -2.79
C ARG A 34 -8.03 11.13 -3.81
N ASN A 35 -7.28 10.42 -4.63
CA ASN A 35 -6.47 10.97 -5.70
C ASN A 35 -7.01 10.57 -7.08
N ASP A 36 -7.50 11.55 -7.84
CA ASP A 36 -7.85 11.41 -9.27
C ASP A 36 -6.79 12.07 -10.16
N GLY A 37 -5.96 12.95 -9.59
CA GLY A 37 -4.82 13.57 -10.25
C GLY A 37 -3.48 12.87 -9.98
N THR A 38 -2.43 13.64 -9.72
CA THR A 38 -1.08 13.13 -9.45
C THR A 38 -0.62 13.44 -8.04
N VAL A 39 -0.10 12.43 -7.33
CA VAL A 39 0.73 12.58 -6.13
C VAL A 39 2.14 12.11 -6.51
N ARG A 40 3.14 13.00 -6.45
CA ARG A 40 4.53 12.62 -6.76
C ARG A 40 5.56 13.22 -5.84
N ARG A 41 6.70 12.54 -5.63
CA ARG A 41 7.79 13.02 -4.76
C ARG A 41 7.29 13.44 -3.38
N SER A 42 6.32 12.71 -2.84
CA SER A 42 5.62 13.08 -1.62
C SER A 42 5.67 11.96 -0.61
N TYR A 43 5.64 12.28 0.68
CA TYR A 43 5.79 11.26 1.70
C TYR A 43 5.01 11.51 2.99
N ALA A 44 4.67 10.43 3.69
CA ALA A 44 4.00 10.48 4.98
C ALA A 44 4.78 9.68 6.03
N ILE A 45 5.14 10.33 7.13
CA ILE A 45 5.89 9.76 8.26
C ILE A 45 5.22 10.15 9.58
N GLY A 46 5.78 9.73 10.72
CA GLY A 46 5.29 10.14 12.03
C GLY A 46 4.07 9.34 12.51
N GLU A 47 3.09 10.06 13.05
CA GLU A 47 1.89 9.51 13.70
C GLU A 47 1.07 8.59 12.78
N PRO A 48 0.20 7.70 13.27
CA PRO A 48 -0.50 6.70 12.43
C PRO A 48 -1.61 7.26 11.54
N THR A 49 -1.86 6.61 10.40
CA THR A 49 -3.12 6.73 9.64
C THR A 49 -4.12 5.75 10.24
N ARG A 50 -5.23 6.24 10.78
CA ARG A 50 -6.33 5.43 11.32
C ARG A 50 -7.55 5.47 10.41
N GLY A 51 -8.07 4.30 10.05
CA GLY A 51 -9.18 4.16 9.11
C GLY A 51 -10.08 2.96 9.38
N SER A 52 -11.28 2.96 8.77
CA SER A 52 -12.23 1.84 8.83
C SER A 52 -12.74 1.38 7.46
N ASP A 53 -12.41 2.08 6.37
CA ASP A 53 -12.77 1.69 5.00
C ASP A 53 -11.87 2.40 3.99
N TRP A 54 -11.11 1.61 3.23
CA TRP A 54 -10.07 2.00 2.26
C TRP A 54 -9.09 3.07 2.76
N PHE A 55 -7.97 2.66 3.33
CA PHE A 55 -7.00 3.61 3.85
C PHE A 55 -5.56 3.17 3.63
N GLY A 56 -4.67 4.15 3.50
CA GLY A 56 -3.26 3.87 3.31
C GLY A 56 -2.35 4.95 3.90
N GLY A 57 -1.08 4.63 4.02
CA GLY A 57 -0.10 5.53 4.63
C GLY A 57 -0.02 6.88 3.92
N LEU A 58 -0.11 6.89 2.58
CA LEU A 58 -0.04 8.10 1.76
C LEU A 58 -1.38 8.50 1.16
N VAL A 59 -2.08 7.56 0.52
CA VAL A 59 -3.33 7.79 -0.21
C VAL A 59 -4.39 6.76 0.20
N GLY A 60 -5.62 7.21 0.47
CA GLY A 60 -6.71 6.28 0.79
C GLY A 60 -7.22 5.53 -0.44
N PHE A 61 -7.61 6.28 -1.47
CA PHE A 61 -8.08 5.74 -2.75
C PHE A 61 -7.42 6.44 -3.92
N ASN A 62 -6.80 5.68 -4.83
CA ASN A 62 -6.09 6.19 -5.99
C ASN A 62 -6.78 5.77 -7.31
N GLN A 63 -7.22 6.75 -8.11
CA GLN A 63 -7.60 6.54 -9.51
C GLN A 63 -6.64 7.20 -10.49
N GLY A 64 -5.85 8.15 -10.03
CA GLY A 64 -4.79 8.78 -10.81
C GLY A 64 -3.44 8.10 -10.62
N THR A 65 -2.39 8.90 -10.44
CA THR A 65 -1.02 8.41 -10.32
C THR A 65 -0.42 8.72 -8.95
N VAL A 66 0.19 7.72 -8.32
CA VAL A 66 1.14 7.86 -7.21
C VAL A 66 2.53 7.47 -7.72
N ASN A 67 3.49 8.39 -7.69
CA ASN A 67 4.82 8.14 -8.24
C ASN A 67 5.96 8.67 -7.35
N ARG A 68 7.07 7.93 -7.23
CA ARG A 68 8.25 8.39 -6.45
C ARG A 68 7.88 8.86 -5.05
N SER A 69 7.00 8.13 -4.38
CA SER A 69 6.40 8.54 -3.12
C SER A 69 6.51 7.43 -2.09
N PHE A 70 6.49 7.76 -0.80
CA PHE A 70 6.64 6.73 0.23
C PHE A 70 5.86 7.00 1.50
N ALA A 71 5.61 5.94 2.27
CA ALA A 71 5.03 6.04 3.60
C ALA A 71 5.82 5.19 4.60
N ALA A 72 6.23 5.81 5.72
CA ALA A 72 6.93 5.13 6.81
C ALA A 72 6.19 5.26 8.15
N ARG A 73 4.90 5.62 8.10
CA ARG A 73 4.00 5.69 9.26
C ARG A 73 3.19 4.41 9.38
N ALA A 74 2.75 4.08 10.59
CA ALA A 74 1.82 2.99 10.81
C ALA A 74 0.45 3.26 10.16
N VAL A 75 -0.17 2.20 9.66
CA VAL A 75 -1.51 2.18 9.07
C VAL A 75 -2.37 1.25 9.93
N ASP A 76 -3.19 1.86 10.79
CA ASP A 76 -3.91 1.18 11.85
C ASP A 76 -5.41 1.10 11.52
N GLY A 77 -5.85 -0.07 11.04
CA GLY A 77 -7.26 -0.38 10.87
C GLY A 77 -7.97 -0.57 12.20
N GLY A 78 -9.08 0.13 12.40
CA GLY A 78 -10.08 -0.26 13.40
C GLY A 78 -11.01 -1.32 12.80
N GLY A 79 -11.42 -2.32 13.59
CA GLY A 79 -12.24 -3.45 13.13
C GLY A 79 -13.41 -3.05 12.20
N GLY A 80 -13.68 -3.89 11.19
CA GLY A 80 -14.62 -3.62 10.10
C GLY A 80 -14.27 -4.41 8.83
N SER A 81 -14.72 -3.97 7.65
CA SER A 81 -14.29 -4.52 6.36
C SER A 81 -13.17 -3.64 5.78
N THR A 82 -11.98 -3.70 6.39
CA THR A 82 -10.90 -2.75 6.09
C THR A 82 -9.93 -3.26 5.04
N SER A 83 -9.82 -2.55 3.91
CA SER A 83 -8.67 -2.69 3.00
C SER A 83 -7.64 -1.62 3.30
N ALA A 84 -6.45 -2.06 3.71
CA ALA A 84 -5.35 -1.22 4.13
C ALA A 84 -4.08 -1.54 3.34
N GLY A 85 -3.41 -0.50 2.87
CA GLY A 85 -2.10 -0.64 2.26
C GLY A 85 -1.08 0.29 2.90
N GLY A 86 0.17 -0.16 3.01
CA GLY A 86 1.23 0.65 3.61
C GLY A 86 1.41 1.99 2.88
N LEU A 87 1.24 2.01 1.55
CA LEU A 87 1.24 3.24 0.75
C LEU A 87 -0.17 3.70 0.34
N VAL A 88 -0.93 2.81 -0.29
CA VAL A 88 -2.25 3.10 -0.87
C VAL A 88 -3.28 2.10 -0.38
N GLY A 89 -4.44 2.56 0.10
CA GLY A 89 -5.51 1.66 0.54
C GLY A 89 -6.11 0.85 -0.61
N VAL A 90 -6.72 1.55 -1.57
CA VAL A 90 -7.31 0.95 -2.78
C VAL A 90 -6.89 1.71 -4.02
N SER A 91 -6.68 1.01 -5.14
CA SER A 91 -6.28 1.63 -6.41
C SER A 91 -7.10 1.11 -7.60
N THR A 92 -7.39 2.02 -8.53
CA THR A 92 -7.77 1.76 -9.94
C THR A 92 -6.80 2.45 -10.90
N GLY A 93 -5.75 3.07 -10.36
CA GLY A 93 -4.76 3.85 -11.10
C GLY A 93 -3.37 3.24 -10.99
N THR A 94 -2.36 4.07 -11.25
CA THR A 94 -0.96 3.64 -11.26
C THR A 94 -0.25 3.99 -9.96
N ILE A 95 0.45 3.03 -9.39
CA ILE A 95 1.42 3.20 -8.30
C ILE A 95 2.79 2.79 -8.86
N ALA A 96 3.75 3.72 -8.87
CA ALA A 96 5.04 3.48 -9.50
C ALA A 96 6.21 4.06 -8.71
N ASP A 97 7.36 3.39 -8.71
CA ASP A 97 8.60 3.91 -8.11
C ASP A 97 8.42 4.30 -6.63
N SER A 98 7.62 3.54 -5.88
CA SER A 98 7.12 3.97 -4.56
C SER A 98 7.25 2.87 -3.53
N TYR A 99 7.27 3.21 -2.25
CA TYR A 99 7.51 2.20 -1.22
C TYR A 99 6.84 2.49 0.12
N ALA A 100 6.70 1.44 0.93
CA ALA A 100 6.18 1.55 2.28
C ALA A 100 6.97 0.72 3.29
N THR A 101 7.25 1.31 4.44
CA THR A 101 8.01 0.65 5.53
C THR A 101 7.26 0.65 6.85
N GLY A 102 6.08 1.29 6.90
CA GLY A 102 5.24 1.32 8.09
C GLY A 102 4.44 0.04 8.27
N THR A 103 4.12 -0.29 9.51
CA THR A 103 3.28 -1.45 9.85
C THR A 103 1.87 -1.27 9.30
N VAL A 104 1.22 -2.35 8.89
CA VAL A 104 -0.16 -2.34 8.39
C VAL A 104 -1.00 -3.33 9.18
N THR A 105 -2.07 -2.83 9.79
CA THR A 105 -3.12 -3.66 10.40
C THR A 105 -4.42 -3.46 9.63
N ALA A 106 -5.03 -4.56 9.19
CA ALA A 106 -6.31 -4.56 8.49
C ALA A 106 -7.20 -5.70 9.01
N SER A 107 -8.39 -5.82 8.46
CA SER A 107 -9.37 -6.85 8.79
C SER A 107 -10.01 -7.47 7.56
N TRP A 108 -9.70 -6.96 6.36
CA TRP A 108 -10.10 -7.58 5.09
C TRP A 108 -8.91 -7.74 4.14
N TYR A 109 -8.37 -6.67 3.58
CA TYR A 109 -7.19 -6.79 2.71
C TYR A 109 -6.02 -6.01 3.31
N ALA A 110 -4.90 -6.67 3.54
CA ALA A 110 -3.66 -6.03 3.96
C ALA A 110 -2.58 -6.23 2.90
N GLY A 111 -2.01 -5.13 2.41
CA GLY A 111 -0.86 -5.22 1.52
C GLY A 111 0.25 -4.25 1.89
N GLY A 112 1.49 -4.67 1.68
CA GLY A 112 2.66 -3.83 1.96
C GLY A 112 2.63 -2.50 1.20
N VAL A 113 2.34 -2.53 -0.10
CA VAL A 113 2.20 -1.32 -0.93
C VAL A 113 0.74 -0.93 -1.09
N LEU A 114 -0.09 -1.88 -1.51
CA LEU A 114 -1.48 -1.66 -1.88
C LEU A 114 -2.39 -2.62 -1.11
N GLY A 115 -3.44 -2.11 -0.47
CA GLY A 115 -4.44 -2.98 0.16
C GLY A 115 -5.13 -3.87 -0.87
N SER A 116 -5.82 -3.29 -1.85
CA SER A 116 -6.40 -4.07 -2.94
C SER A 116 -6.80 -3.26 -4.18
N PHE A 117 -7.05 -3.97 -5.28
CA PHE A 117 -7.77 -3.45 -6.43
C PHE A 117 -9.26 -3.78 -6.29
N GLN A 118 -10.14 -2.77 -6.22
CA GLN A 118 -11.58 -2.99 -5.93
C GLN A 118 -12.55 -2.19 -6.83
N ALA A 119 -12.07 -1.51 -7.86
CA ALA A 119 -12.95 -0.78 -8.77
C ALA A 119 -12.45 -0.86 -10.22
N ASP A 120 -13.40 -0.89 -11.16
CA ASP A 120 -13.18 -1.07 -12.61
C ASP A 120 -12.90 0.29 -13.27
N PRO A 121 -11.85 0.41 -14.13
CA PRO A 121 -10.86 -0.60 -14.48
C PRO A 121 -9.86 -0.90 -13.35
N GLY A 122 -9.30 -2.10 -13.35
CA GLY A 122 -8.19 -2.44 -12.47
C GLY A 122 -6.95 -1.55 -12.69
N GLY A 123 -5.96 -1.66 -11.78
CA GLY A 123 -4.79 -0.78 -11.75
C GLY A 123 -3.45 -1.51 -11.88
N THR A 124 -2.37 -0.74 -11.73
CA THR A 124 -0.99 -1.23 -11.84
C THR A 124 -0.16 -0.80 -10.64
N VAL A 125 0.61 -1.74 -10.08
CA VAL A 125 1.72 -1.48 -9.17
C VAL A 125 3.02 -1.83 -9.88
N GLN A 126 3.98 -0.92 -9.96
CA GLN A 126 5.25 -1.19 -10.64
C GLN A 126 6.45 -0.59 -9.90
N ARG A 127 7.61 -1.27 -9.95
CA ARG A 127 8.87 -0.76 -9.36
C ARG A 127 8.68 -0.24 -7.94
N SER A 128 7.99 -1.03 -7.13
CA SER A 128 7.56 -0.62 -5.79
C SER A 128 7.88 -1.71 -4.79
N TYR A 129 8.09 -1.32 -3.53
CA TYR A 129 8.48 -2.28 -2.50
C TYR A 129 7.90 -2.05 -1.12
N ALA A 130 7.91 -3.09 -0.30
CA ALA A 130 7.46 -3.03 1.09
C ALA A 130 8.37 -3.77 2.07
N THR A 131 8.49 -3.23 3.27
CA THR A 131 9.22 -3.84 4.41
C THR A 131 8.46 -3.73 5.74
N GLY A 132 7.21 -3.25 5.69
CA GLY A 132 6.40 -3.05 6.90
C GLY A 132 5.70 -4.35 7.29
N SER A 133 5.69 -4.68 8.59
CA SER A 133 4.99 -5.87 9.08
C SER A 133 3.49 -5.78 8.83
N LEU A 134 2.90 -6.88 8.41
CA LEU A 134 1.49 -6.99 8.06
C LEU A 134 0.75 -7.83 9.11
N SER A 135 -0.50 -7.45 9.39
CA SER A 135 -1.37 -8.20 10.30
C SER A 135 -2.83 -8.02 9.88
N ILE A 136 -3.58 -9.12 9.86
CA ILE A 136 -5.02 -9.14 9.64
C ILE A 136 -5.77 -9.69 10.86
N ASP A 137 -6.88 -9.07 11.21
CA ASP A 137 -7.76 -9.54 12.30
C ASP A 137 -8.58 -10.78 11.91
N ASP A 138 -8.85 -10.97 10.61
CA ASP A 138 -9.60 -12.10 10.05
C ASP A 138 -8.73 -12.87 9.05
N GLU A 139 -8.13 -13.98 9.50
CA GLU A 139 -7.24 -14.84 8.71
C GLU A 139 -7.92 -15.50 7.49
N THR A 140 -9.24 -15.37 7.32
CA THR A 140 -9.94 -15.86 6.12
C THR A 140 -9.79 -14.94 4.91
N GLN A 141 -9.11 -13.80 5.10
CA GLN A 141 -9.00 -12.74 4.11
C GLN A 141 -7.58 -12.57 3.54
N GLY A 142 -7.45 -11.71 2.53
CA GLY A 142 -6.21 -11.58 1.75
C GLY A 142 -5.14 -10.71 2.43
N ILE A 143 -4.00 -11.31 2.73
CA ILE A 143 -2.76 -10.63 3.12
C ILE A 143 -1.68 -10.88 2.06
N GLY A 144 -0.89 -9.86 1.73
CA GLY A 144 0.17 -10.02 0.74
C GLY A 144 1.32 -9.07 0.97
N GLY A 145 2.54 -9.57 0.76
CA GLY A 145 3.77 -8.79 0.94
C GLY A 145 3.77 -7.48 0.14
N LEU A 146 3.08 -7.43 -1.01
CA LEU A 146 2.90 -6.22 -1.81
C LEU A 146 1.45 -5.78 -1.95
N VAL A 147 0.56 -6.71 -2.33
CA VAL A 147 -0.85 -6.44 -2.62
C VAL A 147 -1.71 -7.41 -1.81
N GLY A 148 -2.72 -6.91 -1.09
CA GLY A 148 -3.60 -7.80 -0.31
C GLY A 148 -4.54 -8.65 -1.15
N GLY A 149 -5.01 -8.12 -2.29
CA GLY A 149 -5.81 -8.87 -3.26
C GLY A 149 -6.42 -8.03 -4.39
N SER A 150 -7.21 -8.68 -5.23
CA SER A 150 -7.97 -8.05 -6.30
C SER A 150 -9.41 -8.55 -6.35
N ALA A 151 -10.33 -7.67 -6.74
CA ALA A 151 -11.72 -7.98 -7.06
C ALA A 151 -12.11 -7.51 -8.47
N VAL A 152 -11.13 -7.11 -9.30
CA VAL A 152 -11.34 -6.52 -10.63
C VAL A 152 -10.21 -6.88 -11.57
N GLU A 153 -10.47 -6.81 -12.87
CA GLU A 153 -9.50 -7.01 -13.95
C GLU A 153 -9.55 -5.86 -14.97
N PRO A 154 -8.46 -5.56 -15.69
CA PRO A 154 -7.13 -6.16 -15.56
C PRO A 154 -6.33 -5.57 -14.39
N THR A 155 -5.56 -6.40 -13.68
CA THR A 155 -4.65 -5.92 -12.62
C THR A 155 -3.23 -6.44 -12.80
N THR A 156 -2.23 -5.57 -12.64
CA THR A 156 -0.82 -5.92 -12.84
C THR A 156 0.08 -5.49 -11.67
N VAL A 157 1.05 -6.34 -11.36
CA VAL A 157 2.15 -6.03 -10.44
C VAL A 157 3.47 -6.39 -11.12
N GLU A 158 4.34 -5.41 -11.32
CA GLU A 158 5.52 -5.56 -12.15
C GLU A 158 6.80 -5.02 -11.48
N GLN A 159 7.92 -5.74 -11.60
CA GLN A 159 9.22 -5.27 -11.12
C GLN A 159 9.19 -4.83 -9.65
N ALA A 160 8.44 -5.55 -8.82
CA ALA A 160 8.13 -5.16 -7.45
C ALA A 160 8.66 -6.21 -6.48
N TYR A 161 9.02 -5.80 -5.27
CA TYR A 161 9.65 -6.71 -4.32
C TYR A 161 9.29 -6.41 -2.88
N TRP A 162 9.34 -7.41 -2.01
CA TRP A 162 9.10 -7.21 -0.58
C TRP A 162 10.07 -8.02 0.26
N ASP A 163 10.20 -7.59 1.51
CA ASP A 163 11.01 -8.28 2.50
C ASP A 163 10.15 -9.26 3.28
N VAL A 164 10.29 -10.55 2.95
CA VAL A 164 9.46 -11.65 3.47
C VAL A 164 9.51 -11.75 4.99
N GLY A 165 10.68 -11.52 5.59
CA GLY A 165 10.87 -11.59 7.04
C GLY A 165 10.18 -10.44 7.77
N THR A 166 10.41 -9.21 7.32
CA THR A 166 9.85 -8.02 7.99
C THR A 166 8.36 -7.84 7.71
N THR A 167 7.86 -8.20 6.52
CA THR A 167 6.42 -8.20 6.25
C THR A 167 5.71 -9.37 6.95
N ASN A 168 6.45 -10.43 7.29
CA ASN A 168 5.95 -11.72 7.74
C ASN A 168 5.04 -12.40 6.70
N GLU A 169 5.38 -12.28 5.40
CA GLU A 169 4.57 -12.81 4.31
C GLU A 169 5.42 -13.47 3.22
N ASP A 170 5.16 -14.75 2.94
CA ASP A 170 5.86 -15.51 1.89
C ASP A 170 5.24 -15.33 0.49
N SER A 171 4.06 -14.70 0.40
CA SER A 171 3.32 -14.53 -0.86
C SER A 171 3.16 -13.07 -1.25
N VAL A 172 3.16 -12.81 -2.56
CA VAL A 172 2.92 -11.46 -3.11
C VAL A 172 1.50 -10.95 -2.78
N SER A 173 0.52 -11.85 -2.90
CA SER A 173 -0.90 -11.69 -2.61
C SER A 173 -1.49 -13.06 -2.30
N THR A 174 -2.35 -13.15 -1.29
CA THR A 174 -3.18 -14.34 -1.01
C THR A 174 -4.65 -14.10 -1.29
N GLY A 175 -5.05 -12.87 -1.60
CA GLY A 175 -6.43 -12.45 -1.81
C GLY A 175 -7.01 -12.70 -3.20
N ASP A 176 -6.30 -13.40 -4.09
CA ASP A 176 -6.58 -13.52 -5.53
C ASP A 176 -7.61 -14.60 -5.88
N GLY A 177 -8.48 -14.96 -4.94
CA GLY A 177 -9.42 -16.09 -5.09
C GLY A 177 -10.56 -15.87 -6.11
N TRP A 178 -10.77 -14.63 -6.56
CA TRP A 178 -11.90 -14.26 -7.44
C TRP A 178 -11.47 -13.81 -8.82
N GLU A 179 -10.37 -13.05 -8.93
CA GLU A 179 -9.84 -12.51 -10.18
C GLU A 179 -8.29 -12.44 -10.11
N PRO A 180 -7.56 -12.88 -11.15
CA PRO A 180 -6.12 -13.10 -11.06
C PRO A 180 -5.28 -11.83 -11.34
N ILE A 181 -4.48 -11.40 -10.36
CA ILE A 181 -3.43 -10.40 -10.60
C ILE A 181 -2.33 -10.99 -11.51
N THR A 182 -1.94 -10.24 -12.54
CA THR A 182 -0.80 -10.59 -13.38
C THR A 182 0.51 -10.12 -12.74
N PHE A 183 1.40 -11.05 -12.42
CA PHE A 183 2.72 -10.78 -11.83
C PHE A 183 3.84 -10.91 -12.87
N THR A 184 4.71 -9.91 -12.98
CA THR A 184 5.91 -9.94 -13.86
C THR A 184 7.14 -9.42 -13.10
N ASP A 185 8.22 -10.20 -13.03
CA ASP A 185 9.44 -9.83 -12.31
C ASP A 185 9.19 -9.40 -10.85
N VAL A 186 8.42 -10.21 -10.12
CA VAL A 186 8.03 -9.95 -8.72
C VAL A 186 8.75 -10.92 -7.79
N SER A 187 9.31 -10.44 -6.66
CA SER A 187 10.13 -11.26 -5.77
C SER A 187 10.00 -10.90 -4.30
N GLY A 188 9.86 -11.92 -3.45
CA GLY A 188 10.03 -11.80 -2.00
C GLY A 188 11.46 -12.19 -1.61
N PHE A 189 12.12 -11.36 -0.81
CA PHE A 189 13.49 -11.61 -0.32
C PHE A 189 13.48 -11.97 1.17
N GLY A 190 14.32 -12.93 1.57
CA GLY A 190 14.38 -13.46 2.94
C GLY A 190 13.37 -14.58 3.20
N ALA A 191 13.13 -14.87 4.48
CA ALA A 191 12.16 -15.86 4.95
C ALA A 191 11.37 -15.33 6.16
N THR A 192 10.15 -15.82 6.38
CA THR A 192 9.26 -15.42 7.49
C THR A 192 9.86 -15.63 8.89
N ALA A 193 10.91 -16.44 9.02
CA ALA A 193 11.64 -16.64 10.27
C ALA A 193 12.73 -15.57 10.53
N ASP A 194 13.04 -14.73 9.55
CA ASP A 194 14.10 -13.74 9.66
C ASP A 194 13.67 -12.56 10.54
N THR A 195 14.57 -12.15 11.44
CA THR A 195 14.35 -11.02 12.36
C THR A 195 15.07 -9.75 11.91
N ALA A 196 15.80 -9.82 10.80
CA ALA A 196 16.49 -8.71 10.17
C ALA A 196 16.02 -8.61 8.70
N PRO A 197 16.00 -7.41 8.11
CA PRO A 197 15.66 -7.26 6.70
C PRO A 197 16.59 -8.07 5.80
N ALA A 198 16.06 -8.59 4.69
CA ALA A 198 16.82 -9.26 3.67
C ALA A 198 17.95 -8.35 3.13
N PRO A 199 19.16 -8.89 2.88
CA PRO A 199 20.29 -8.09 2.38
C PRO A 199 19.97 -7.28 1.12
N GLU A 200 19.14 -7.82 0.23
CA GLU A 200 18.66 -7.19 -1.00
C GLU A 200 17.87 -5.90 -0.73
N MET A 201 17.29 -5.79 0.46
CA MET A 201 16.46 -4.69 0.94
C MET A 201 17.25 -3.67 1.78
N GLN A 202 18.57 -3.85 1.93
CA GLN A 202 19.44 -2.99 2.71
C GLN A 202 20.38 -2.17 1.80
N GLY A 203 20.38 -0.83 1.93
CA GLY A 203 21.39 0.04 1.30
C GLY A 203 21.27 0.16 -0.23
N ALA A 204 22.25 0.82 -0.86
CA ALA A 204 22.21 1.41 -2.22
C ALA A 204 21.80 0.50 -3.40
N SER A 205 21.59 -0.79 -3.19
CA SER A 205 20.99 -1.74 -4.15
C SER A 205 19.49 -1.50 -4.39
N ALA A 206 18.80 -0.73 -3.55
CA ALA A 206 17.43 -0.30 -3.78
C ALA A 206 17.28 0.86 -4.81
N GLU A 207 18.39 1.39 -5.35
CA GLU A 207 18.41 2.54 -6.27
C GLU A 207 18.89 2.23 -7.71
N THR A 208 19.13 0.96 -8.07
CA THR A 208 19.56 0.57 -9.43
C THR A 208 18.46 -0.07 -10.25
#